data_AF-T4VR23-F1
#
_entry.id   AF-T4VR23-F1
#
_cell.length_a   1.000
_cell.length_b   1.000
_cell.length_c   1.000
_cell.angle_alpha   90.00
_cell.angle_beta   90.00
_cell.angle_gamma   90.00
#
_symmetry.space_group_name_H-M   'P 1'
#
loop_
_entity.id
_entity.type
_entity.pdbx_description
1 polymer ?
#
loop_
_entity_poly.entity_id
_entity_poly.type
_entity_poly.pdbx_seq_one_letter_code
_entity_poly.pdbx_strand_id
1 'polypeptide(L)'
;MRKRNKILKNVLSIGLICTLSIIGSSKISNANESTESELNSVIQSYGDSKLDVEDGISLHIGEIADFSKNPNWKLSKEGVVSLSESGQLKAIGSGTVFLSQKIGDKVHIIEIYVPAMEQKASRFYSAEGSPKRDYYKVFVDAGHGGKDSGATGFGKNEAELNLEVAKRVEKKLEEKNIQVKMSRETNEFIELGDRSRLANNYNPDVFVSIHQNSADDESANGIETYCHPDKKMYKPLALEIQNNAIAQTGARNREVKYSNLSVLRETNMPSALFESGFISNRAEYNKLVDPSYQDKLATGIATGIEEYLKNTVQLGDLPVINTGVVVNTDSLNVRAGYGTSYSIIGTLPKGAKVEIVESKNNWYKIKYNGVYGCVSGSYINIYKNGNLTDIDGHWAKNQILDFVSKGYVAGYEDNTFRPENSITRAEFVRVLNQVFKFEEKEGENFTDVNNSDWYYNDVCIGAKAGYIKGYEDGTFRPNSPITREEASKILATVLNLKGDGKLGFTDSNKISDWAKDAVDALSDNGMISGYEDNTFRPNNNITRAESVSLLSRVQK
;
A
#
# COMPACT_ATOMS: atom_id res chain seq x y z
N MET A 1 15.21 64.44 42.65
CA MET A 1 13.85 64.01 42.23
C MET A 1 13.96 62.70 41.45
N ARG A 2 13.32 61.61 41.95
CA ARG A 2 12.91 60.31 41.32
C ARG A 2 13.85 59.62 40.30
N LYS A 3 14.15 58.31 40.28
CA LYS A 3 13.95 57.06 41.07
C LYS A 3 14.90 56.05 40.36
N ARG A 4 15.91 55.46 41.03
CA ARG A 4 15.99 54.05 41.53
C ARG A 4 15.98 52.91 40.47
N ASN A 5 17.10 52.14 40.43
CA ASN A 5 17.28 50.66 40.30
C ASN A 5 16.70 49.94 39.05
N LYS A 6 17.26 48.89 38.43
CA LYS A 6 18.20 47.82 38.85
C LYS A 6 18.67 47.03 37.59
N ILE A 7 19.96 46.71 37.53
CA ILE A 7 20.64 45.44 37.12
C ILE A 7 19.75 44.30 36.56
N LEU A 8 20.10 43.73 35.38
CA LEU A 8 20.54 42.33 35.14
C LEU A 8 20.44 41.87 33.65
N LYS A 9 21.53 41.22 33.20
CA LYS A 9 21.66 40.08 32.24
C LYS A 9 21.11 40.18 30.81
N ASN A 10 21.99 39.90 29.85
CA ASN A 10 21.85 38.71 29.00
C ASN A 10 23.25 38.15 28.66
N VAL A 11 23.60 37.10 29.40
CA VAL A 11 24.71 36.17 29.20
C VAL A 11 24.12 34.94 28.50
N LEU A 12 24.94 34.28 27.68
CA LEU A 12 24.81 32.92 27.10
C LEU A 12 23.59 32.07 27.50
N SER A 13 23.04 31.34 26.52
CA SER A 13 22.39 30.06 26.79
C SER A 13 22.77 29.03 25.72
N ILE A 14 23.87 28.33 26.01
CA ILE A 14 24.15 26.97 25.53
C ILE A 14 23.21 26.01 26.27
N GLY A 15 22.68 25.01 25.55
CA GLY A 15 22.50 23.65 26.09
C GLY A 15 21.22 23.28 26.84
N LEU A 16 20.50 22.32 26.25
CA LEU A 16 19.85 21.15 26.87
C LEU A 16 18.79 21.35 27.97
N ILE A 17 17.54 21.00 27.67
CA ILE A 17 16.67 20.30 28.63
C ILE A 17 16.00 19.11 27.91
N CYS A 18 16.56 17.94 28.18
CA CYS A 18 15.91 16.64 28.12
C CYS A 18 15.25 16.41 29.50
N THR A 19 13.96 16.03 29.56
CA THR A 19 13.40 15.09 30.56
C THR A 19 11.99 14.63 30.13
N LEU A 20 11.89 13.36 29.71
CA LEU A 20 10.94 12.27 30.06
C LEU A 20 9.44 12.59 30.27
N SER A 21 8.43 11.76 29.99
CA SER A 21 8.14 10.56 29.18
C SER A 21 6.68 10.21 29.52
N ILE A 22 5.79 9.97 28.55
CA ILE A 22 4.62 9.11 28.77
C ILE A 22 4.49 8.13 27.59
N ILE A 23 5.02 6.95 27.85
CA ILE A 23 4.66 5.59 27.40
C ILE A 23 3.62 5.50 26.27
N GLY A 24 4.11 5.13 25.10
CA GLY A 24 3.40 4.42 24.04
C GLY A 24 4.45 3.68 23.23
N SER A 25 4.53 2.37 23.38
CA SER A 25 5.59 1.53 22.83
C SER A 25 5.67 1.60 21.29
N SER A 26 6.66 2.33 20.78
CA SER A 26 7.31 2.07 19.50
C SER A 26 8.83 2.12 19.73
N LYS A 27 9.50 0.99 19.51
CA LYS A 27 10.96 0.99 19.32
C LYS A 27 11.21 1.68 17.98
N ILE A 28 11.34 3.00 17.99
CA ILE A 28 11.97 3.73 16.89
C ILE A 28 13.46 3.47 17.06
N SER A 29 14.08 2.91 16.02
CA SER A 29 15.50 2.61 15.98
C SER A 29 16.29 3.84 16.38
N ASN A 30 17.14 3.72 17.40
CA ASN A 30 18.18 4.69 17.67
C ASN A 30 18.87 5.02 16.34
N ALA A 31 18.93 6.30 15.97
CA ALA A 31 19.89 6.76 14.99
C ALA A 31 21.27 6.18 15.35
N ASN A 32 22.10 5.91 14.36
CA ASN A 32 23.45 5.48 14.64
C ASN A 32 24.16 6.67 15.31
N GLU A 33 24.38 6.62 16.63
CA GLU A 33 24.97 7.72 17.42
C GLU A 33 26.23 8.30 16.75
N SER A 34 26.94 7.50 15.95
CA SER A 34 28.07 7.95 15.13
C SER A 34 27.71 8.96 14.03
N THR A 35 26.63 8.76 13.28
CA THR A 35 26.25 9.64 12.15
C THR A 35 25.80 11.00 12.66
N GLU A 36 24.98 11.03 13.71
CA GLU A 36 24.55 12.27 14.35
C GLU A 36 25.75 13.01 14.98
N SER A 37 26.66 12.29 15.63
CA SER A 37 27.89 12.89 16.17
C SER A 37 28.78 13.49 15.08
N GLU A 38 28.85 12.83 13.92
CA GLU A 38 29.61 13.29 12.76
C GLU A 38 29.01 14.58 12.18
N LEU A 39 27.70 14.63 11.94
CA LEU A 39 27.02 15.84 11.48
C LEU A 39 27.24 17.01 12.45
N ASN A 40 27.04 16.76 13.76
CA ASN A 40 27.29 17.77 14.78
C ASN A 40 28.75 18.27 14.76
N SER A 41 29.72 17.39 14.53
CA SER A 41 31.13 17.76 14.43
C SER A 41 31.39 18.64 13.20
N VAL A 42 30.78 18.33 12.06
CA VAL A 42 30.86 19.16 10.84
C VAL A 42 30.29 20.54 11.12
N ILE A 43 29.07 20.62 11.66
CA ILE A 43 28.39 21.87 12.02
C ILE A 43 29.26 22.71 12.97
N GLN A 44 29.78 22.12 14.04
CA GLN A 44 30.60 22.83 15.03
C GLN A 44 31.92 23.36 14.46
N SER A 45 32.48 22.68 13.44
CA SER A 45 33.74 23.12 12.81
C SER A 45 33.64 24.49 12.12
N TYR A 46 32.42 24.96 11.86
CA TYR A 46 32.15 26.25 11.22
C TYR A 46 31.59 27.33 12.18
N GLY A 47 31.45 27.04 13.47
CA GLY A 47 31.01 28.00 14.50
C GLY A 47 29.67 28.66 14.18
N ASP A 48 29.58 29.99 14.30
CA ASP A 48 28.36 30.79 14.07
C ASP A 48 28.09 31.10 12.58
N SER A 49 28.72 30.35 11.65
CA SER A 49 28.49 30.55 10.22
C SER A 49 27.03 30.23 9.86
N LYS A 50 26.49 30.93 8.84
CA LYS A 50 25.20 30.54 8.26
C LYS A 50 25.35 29.18 7.59
N LEU A 51 24.51 28.23 7.97
CA LEU A 51 24.54 26.87 7.44
C LEU A 51 23.38 26.68 6.46
N ASP A 52 23.67 26.01 5.36
CA ASP A 52 22.71 25.53 4.38
C ASP A 52 22.92 24.02 4.28
N VAL A 53 22.08 23.24 4.97
CA VAL A 53 22.11 21.77 4.86
C VAL A 53 21.21 21.43 3.68
N GLU A 54 21.83 21.03 2.58
CA GLU A 54 21.13 20.71 1.33
C GLU A 54 20.54 19.31 1.37
N ASP A 55 19.59 19.06 0.46
CA ASP A 55 19.04 17.73 0.24
C ASP A 55 20.14 16.71 -0.09
N GLY A 56 20.15 15.62 0.67
CA GLY A 56 21.14 14.58 0.50
C GLY A 56 20.95 13.76 -0.78
N ILE A 57 22.06 13.28 -1.32
CA ILE A 57 22.11 12.40 -2.49
C ILE A 57 22.53 10.98 -2.09
N SER A 58 22.17 9.99 -2.90
CA SER A 58 22.72 8.64 -2.76
C SER A 58 23.54 8.20 -3.97
N LEU A 59 24.49 7.31 -3.71
CA LEU A 59 25.35 6.67 -4.70
C LEU A 59 25.43 5.18 -4.41
N HIS A 60 25.46 4.33 -5.44
CA HIS A 60 25.83 2.93 -5.28
C HIS A 60 27.34 2.76 -5.37
N ILE A 61 27.89 1.75 -4.68
CA ILE A 61 29.32 1.44 -4.72
C ILE A 61 29.80 1.36 -6.17
N GLY A 62 30.85 2.13 -6.48
CA GLY A 62 31.44 2.26 -7.81
C GLY A 62 30.96 3.46 -8.63
N GLU A 63 29.81 4.05 -8.29
CA GLU A 63 29.31 5.25 -8.97
C GLU A 63 30.11 6.50 -8.65
N ILE A 64 30.04 7.47 -9.55
CA ILE A 64 30.76 8.75 -9.48
C ILE A 64 29.74 9.89 -9.56
N ALA A 65 29.87 10.87 -8.65
CA ALA A 65 29.20 12.16 -8.72
C ALA A 65 30.22 13.27 -9.01
N ASP A 66 29.80 14.27 -9.79
CA ASP A 66 30.64 15.39 -10.19
C ASP A 66 30.33 16.64 -9.36
N PHE A 67 31.27 17.03 -8.50
CA PHE A 67 31.23 18.24 -7.69
C PHE A 67 32.27 19.27 -8.15
N SER A 68 32.86 19.11 -9.34
CA SER A 68 33.94 19.95 -9.87
C SER A 68 33.57 21.43 -10.05
N LYS A 69 32.27 21.76 -10.14
CA LYS A 69 31.78 23.14 -10.25
C LYS A 69 32.21 24.03 -9.07
N ASN A 70 32.32 23.47 -7.87
CA ASN A 70 32.78 24.17 -6.68
C ASN A 70 33.99 23.40 -6.11
N PRO A 71 35.23 23.79 -6.45
CA PRO A 71 36.41 23.12 -5.91
C PRO A 71 36.51 23.36 -4.40
N ASN A 72 37.17 22.47 -3.65
CA ASN A 72 37.41 22.55 -2.19
C ASN A 72 36.30 21.99 -1.26
N TRP A 73 35.51 21.01 -1.73
CA TRP A 73 34.69 20.22 -0.82
C TRP A 73 35.55 19.47 0.21
N LYS A 74 35.11 19.49 1.47
CA LYS A 74 35.72 18.71 2.56
C LYS A 74 34.84 17.52 2.90
N LEU A 75 35.46 16.35 2.98
CA LEU A 75 34.81 15.13 3.41
C LEU A 75 34.95 14.97 4.94
N SER A 76 33.87 14.63 5.61
CA SER A 76 33.80 14.42 7.07
C SER A 76 34.52 13.16 7.55
N LYS A 77 34.43 12.05 6.81
CA LYS A 77 35.23 10.83 7.04
C LYS A 77 35.56 10.10 5.75
N GLU A 78 36.69 9.41 5.75
CA GLU A 78 37.11 8.54 4.64
C GLU A 78 36.42 7.15 4.70
N GLY A 79 36.58 6.37 3.63
CA GLY A 79 36.20 4.94 3.60
C GLY A 79 34.81 4.63 3.03
N VAL A 80 33.88 5.59 3.03
CA VAL A 80 32.58 5.45 2.34
C VAL A 80 32.68 5.97 0.90
N VAL A 81 33.28 7.14 0.73
CA VAL A 81 33.52 7.77 -0.57
C VAL A 81 34.98 8.24 -0.65
N SER A 82 35.52 8.32 -1.86
CA SER A 82 36.78 9.01 -2.15
C SER A 82 36.50 10.26 -2.96
N LEU A 83 37.13 11.39 -2.59
CA LEU A 83 37.00 12.66 -3.29
C LEU A 83 38.34 13.02 -3.96
N SER A 84 38.35 13.24 -5.27
CA SER A 84 39.54 13.70 -5.99
C SER A 84 39.76 15.20 -5.83
N GLU A 85 41.00 15.67 -6.08
CA GLU A 85 41.32 17.10 -6.15
C GLU A 85 40.51 17.84 -7.21
N SER A 86 40.09 17.15 -8.27
CA SER A 86 39.23 17.68 -9.34
C SER A 86 37.74 17.72 -8.99
N GLY A 87 37.34 17.30 -7.77
CA GLY A 87 35.96 17.31 -7.31
C GLY A 87 35.12 16.12 -7.78
N GLN A 88 35.74 15.01 -8.22
CA GLN A 88 35.03 13.77 -8.51
C GLN A 88 34.91 12.93 -7.23
N LEU A 89 33.67 12.61 -6.87
CA LEU A 89 33.36 11.82 -5.70
C LEU A 89 32.93 10.42 -6.12
N LYS A 90 33.65 9.39 -5.66
CA LYS A 90 33.38 7.99 -5.99
C LYS A 90 32.98 7.22 -4.74
N ALA A 91 31.89 6.46 -4.81
CA ALA A 91 31.48 5.55 -3.74
C ALA A 91 32.39 4.31 -3.68
N ILE A 92 33.01 4.06 -2.53
CA ILE A 92 34.00 2.98 -2.32
C ILE A 92 33.65 2.05 -1.14
N GLY A 93 32.72 2.45 -0.29
CA GLY A 93 32.19 1.67 0.84
C GLY A 93 30.77 2.12 1.18
N SER A 94 30.14 1.47 2.15
CA SER A 94 28.77 1.79 2.56
C SER A 94 28.71 2.64 3.83
N GLY A 95 27.70 3.48 3.95
CA GLY A 95 27.44 4.34 5.09
C GLY A 95 27.04 5.75 4.67
N THR A 96 26.89 6.63 5.65
CA THR A 96 26.60 8.05 5.46
C THR A 96 27.84 8.88 5.72
N VAL A 97 28.12 9.86 4.87
CA VAL A 97 29.17 10.88 5.05
C VAL A 97 28.61 12.26 4.68
N PHE A 98 29.26 13.31 5.16
CA PHE A 98 28.93 14.69 4.80
C PHE A 98 30.05 15.34 3.99
N LEU A 99 29.65 16.03 2.93
CA LEU A 99 30.48 17.02 2.25
C LEU A 99 30.18 18.40 2.83
N SER A 100 31.21 19.22 3.00
CA SER A 100 31.03 20.61 3.43
C SER A 100 31.94 21.57 2.67
N GLN A 101 31.41 22.75 2.33
CA GLN A 101 32.19 23.81 1.69
C GLN A 101 31.61 25.18 2.04
N LYS A 102 32.50 26.18 2.22
CA LYS A 102 32.07 27.57 2.33
C LYS A 102 31.94 28.17 0.93
N ILE A 103 30.75 28.61 0.57
CA ILE A 103 30.45 29.29 -0.70
C ILE A 103 29.78 30.61 -0.34
N GLY A 104 30.42 31.73 -0.69
CA GLY A 104 29.97 33.05 -0.25
C GLY A 104 30.00 33.21 1.29
N ASP A 105 28.87 33.63 1.87
CA ASP A 105 28.69 33.81 3.31
C ASP A 105 28.10 32.58 4.02
N LYS A 106 27.77 31.52 3.27
CA LYS A 106 27.18 30.28 3.79
C LYS A 106 28.15 29.11 3.75
N VAL A 107 27.89 28.14 4.61
CA VAL A 107 28.50 26.81 4.57
C VAL A 107 27.45 25.83 4.09
N HIS A 108 27.71 25.25 2.93
CA HIS A 108 26.89 24.21 2.33
C HIS A 108 27.32 22.86 2.88
N ILE A 109 26.36 22.08 3.35
CA ILE A 109 26.57 20.73 3.85
C ILE A 109 25.65 19.79 3.06
N ILE A 110 26.23 18.76 2.44
CA ILE A 110 25.49 17.77 1.66
C ILE A 110 25.70 16.40 2.31
N GLU A 111 24.62 15.75 2.71
CA GLU A 111 24.64 14.36 3.15
C GLU A 111 24.74 13.41 1.94
N ILE A 112 25.73 12.51 1.97
CA ILE A 112 25.95 11.49 0.95
C ILE A 112 25.70 10.12 1.59
N TYR A 113 24.70 9.42 1.08
CA TYR A 113 24.36 8.06 1.54
C TYR A 113 24.80 7.02 0.51
N VAL A 114 25.59 6.04 0.94
CA VAL A 114 25.90 4.84 0.15
C VAL A 114 25.27 3.64 0.84
N PRO A 115 24.18 3.06 0.29
CA PRO A 115 23.55 1.89 0.90
C PRO A 115 24.52 0.72 0.95
N ALA A 116 24.44 -0.07 2.01
CA ALA A 116 25.12 -1.37 2.05
C ALA A 116 24.57 -2.25 0.93
N MET A 117 25.43 -3.07 0.31
CA MET A 117 24.99 -4.10 -0.64
C MET A 117 24.19 -5.18 0.11
N GLU A 118 22.91 -4.91 0.35
CA GLU A 118 21.94 -5.98 0.55
C GLU A 118 21.44 -6.43 -0.81
N GLN A 119 21.31 -7.75 -0.97
CA GLN A 119 20.91 -8.43 -2.19
C GLN A 119 19.80 -7.65 -2.87
N LYS A 120 20.02 -7.29 -4.15
CA LYS A 120 19.06 -6.72 -5.09
C LYS A 120 17.72 -6.45 -4.43
N ALA A 121 17.35 -5.19 -4.25
CA ALA A 121 15.95 -4.82 -4.18
C ALA A 121 15.27 -5.18 -5.52
N SER A 122 15.20 -6.48 -5.82
CA SER A 122 14.39 -7.11 -6.85
C SER A 122 12.97 -7.11 -6.32
N ARG A 123 12.45 -5.91 -6.12
CA ARG A 123 11.04 -5.59 -6.10
C ARG A 123 10.91 -4.26 -6.84
N PHE A 124 11.26 -4.29 -8.13
CA PHE A 124 10.33 -3.62 -9.05
C PHE A 124 8.96 -4.14 -8.66
N TYR A 125 8.09 -3.24 -8.25
CA TYR A 125 6.73 -3.53 -7.85
C TYR A 125 6.15 -4.49 -8.90
N SER A 126 6.08 -5.79 -8.56
CA SER A 126 5.30 -6.72 -9.33
C SER A 126 3.88 -6.24 -9.09
N ALA A 127 3.28 -5.64 -10.13
CA ALA A 127 1.86 -5.29 -10.18
C ALA A 127 0.98 -6.55 -10.17
N GLU A 128 1.36 -7.60 -9.44
CA GLU A 128 0.63 -8.84 -9.33
C GLU A 128 -0.19 -8.81 -8.03
N GLY A 129 -1.33 -8.13 -8.15
CA GLY A 129 -2.42 -8.13 -7.18
C GLY A 129 -2.83 -6.74 -6.74
N SER A 130 -4.11 -6.40 -6.95
CA SER A 130 -4.76 -5.33 -6.19
C SER A 130 -4.49 -5.52 -4.70
N PRO A 131 -4.03 -4.49 -3.97
CA PRO A 131 -3.82 -4.62 -2.53
C PRO A 131 -5.14 -5.05 -1.88
N LYS A 132 -5.10 -6.08 -1.02
CA LYS A 132 -6.27 -6.62 -0.30
C LYS A 132 -6.71 -5.69 0.84
N ARG A 133 -7.02 -4.44 0.51
CA ARG A 133 -7.46 -3.38 1.41
C ARG A 133 -8.30 -2.36 0.64
N ASP A 134 -9.18 -1.68 1.38
CA ASP A 134 -10.07 -0.62 0.87
C ASP A 134 -9.55 0.80 1.13
N TYR A 135 -8.29 0.94 1.52
CA TYR A 135 -7.68 2.23 1.82
C TYR A 135 -6.33 2.35 1.14
N TYR A 136 -5.95 3.58 0.78
CA TYR A 136 -4.59 3.89 0.32
C TYR A 136 -3.65 4.13 1.52
N LYS A 137 -2.36 3.95 1.30
CA LYS A 137 -1.29 4.16 2.26
C LYS A 137 -0.31 5.16 1.68
N VAL A 138 -0.03 6.21 2.42
CA VAL A 138 0.92 7.25 2.03
C VAL A 138 2.00 7.32 3.09
N PHE A 139 3.25 7.45 2.66
CA PHE A 139 4.32 7.83 3.56
C PHE A 139 4.70 9.28 3.31
N VAL A 140 4.59 10.12 4.33
CA VAL A 140 4.93 11.55 4.27
C VAL A 140 6.25 11.77 5.00
N ASP A 141 7.26 12.23 4.28
CA ASP A 141 8.55 12.56 4.87
C ASP A 141 8.62 14.07 5.14
N ALA A 142 8.83 14.44 6.41
CA ALA A 142 9.17 15.81 6.77
C ALA A 142 10.69 15.97 6.70
N GLY A 143 11.20 16.64 5.66
CA GLY A 143 12.63 16.83 5.42
C GLY A 143 13.37 17.38 6.64
N HIS A 144 14.65 17.03 6.78
CA HIS A 144 15.53 17.47 7.88
C HIS A 144 15.01 17.07 9.28
N GLY A 145 15.47 17.74 10.34
CA GLY A 145 14.99 17.55 11.72
C GLY A 145 16.12 17.55 12.75
N GLY A 146 15.81 18.07 13.95
CA GLY A 146 16.74 18.05 15.08
C GLY A 146 18.03 18.83 14.81
N LYS A 147 19.14 18.10 14.64
CA LYS A 147 20.48 18.67 14.39
C LYS A 147 20.67 19.15 12.96
N ASP A 148 19.90 18.60 12.04
CA ASP A 148 19.76 19.09 10.69
C ASP A 148 18.60 20.09 10.66
N SER A 149 18.91 21.38 10.62
CA SER A 149 17.88 22.43 10.52
C SER A 149 17.32 22.58 9.12
N GLY A 150 17.95 21.99 8.10
CA GLY A 150 17.84 22.43 6.71
C GLY A 150 18.28 23.89 6.56
N ALA A 151 17.80 24.53 5.50
CA ALA A 151 18.04 25.95 5.27
C ALA A 151 17.42 26.84 6.37
N THR A 152 18.13 27.89 6.78
CA THR A 152 17.62 28.87 7.75
C THR A 152 17.21 30.16 7.05
N GLY A 153 15.97 30.59 7.28
CA GLY A 153 15.47 31.87 6.78
C GLY A 153 14.81 32.69 7.88
N PHE A 154 15.30 33.91 8.09
CA PHE A 154 14.59 34.97 8.82
C PHE A 154 14.01 34.64 10.21
N GLY A 155 14.62 33.70 10.92
CA GLY A 155 14.25 33.30 12.28
C GLY A 155 13.49 31.97 12.37
N LYS A 156 13.31 31.27 11.25
CA LYS A 156 12.76 29.90 11.23
C LYS A 156 13.62 28.96 10.40
N ASN A 157 13.65 27.71 10.82
CA ASN A 157 14.37 26.65 10.15
C ASN A 157 13.43 25.90 9.20
N GLU A 158 13.96 25.45 8.07
CA GLU A 158 13.27 24.59 7.13
C GLU A 158 12.65 23.37 7.81
N ALA A 159 13.41 22.67 8.67
CA ALA A 159 12.94 21.48 9.37
C ALA A 159 11.61 21.69 10.14
N GLU A 160 11.41 22.88 10.71
CA GLU A 160 10.20 23.23 11.44
C GLU A 160 9.02 23.46 10.49
N LEU A 161 9.25 24.17 9.39
CA LEU A 161 8.25 24.40 8.34
C LEU A 161 7.83 23.10 7.65
N ASN A 162 8.78 22.24 7.35
CA ASN A 162 8.52 20.93 6.75
C ASN A 162 7.62 20.09 7.65
N LEU A 163 7.89 20.06 8.96
CA LEU A 163 7.05 19.33 9.93
C LEU A 163 5.63 19.91 10.00
N GLU A 164 5.51 21.23 10.00
CA GLU A 164 4.23 21.93 10.05
C GLU A 164 3.36 21.65 8.81
N VAL A 165 3.95 21.70 7.61
CA VAL A 165 3.23 21.39 6.37
C VAL A 165 2.91 19.90 6.30
N ALA A 166 3.85 19.02 6.65
CA ALA A 166 3.66 17.57 6.62
C ALA A 166 2.53 17.10 7.54
N LYS A 167 2.42 17.63 8.77
CA LYS A 167 1.28 17.35 9.67
C LYS A 167 -0.07 17.78 9.11
N ARG A 168 -0.11 18.88 8.35
CA ARG A 168 -1.33 19.31 7.67
C ARG A 168 -1.68 18.41 6.50
N VAL A 169 -0.67 17.93 5.75
CA VAL A 169 -0.86 16.94 4.68
C VAL A 169 -1.40 15.64 5.25
N GLU A 170 -0.77 15.12 6.32
CA GLU A 170 -1.23 13.93 7.05
C GLU A 170 -2.71 14.06 7.42
N LYS A 171 -3.08 15.12 8.15
CA LYS A 171 -4.47 15.34 8.56
C LYS A 171 -5.45 15.34 7.37
N LYS A 172 -5.11 16.02 6.27
CA LYS A 172 -5.99 16.11 5.09
C LYS A 172 -6.12 14.77 4.35
N LEU A 173 -5.07 13.96 4.34
CA LEU A 173 -5.11 12.60 3.79
C LEU A 173 -5.94 11.67 4.69
N GLU A 174 -5.78 11.74 6.01
CA GLU A 174 -6.57 10.96 6.96
C GLU A 174 -8.07 11.28 6.88
N GLU A 175 -8.43 12.56 6.70
CA GLU A 175 -9.81 13.00 6.44
C GLU A 175 -10.43 12.36 5.17
N LYS A 176 -9.58 11.89 4.23
CA LYS A 176 -9.95 11.18 3.01
C LYS A 176 -9.87 9.65 3.15
N ASN A 177 -9.77 9.13 4.37
CA ASN A 177 -9.60 7.71 4.67
C ASN A 177 -8.33 7.11 4.03
N ILE A 178 -7.26 7.91 3.93
CA ILE A 178 -5.94 7.47 3.49
C ILE A 178 -5.08 7.27 4.74
N GLN A 179 -4.48 6.08 4.88
CA GLN A 179 -3.61 5.77 6.03
C GLN A 179 -2.24 6.40 5.82
N VAL A 180 -1.84 7.30 6.71
CA VAL A 180 -0.55 7.99 6.63
C VAL A 180 0.43 7.42 7.65
N LYS A 181 1.71 7.38 7.28
CA LYS A 181 2.81 7.27 8.22
C LYS A 181 3.82 8.37 7.93
N MET A 182 4.21 9.12 8.95
CA MET A 182 5.25 10.13 8.83
C MET A 182 6.65 9.56 9.10
N SER A 183 7.69 10.15 8.52
CA SER A 183 9.09 9.84 8.87
C SER A 183 9.43 10.24 10.30
N ARG A 184 8.91 11.39 10.74
CA ARG A 184 9.03 11.93 12.10
C ARG A 184 7.79 12.72 12.49
N GLU A 185 7.41 12.66 13.76
CA GLU A 185 6.27 13.42 14.31
C GLU A 185 6.74 14.63 15.15
N THR A 186 8.03 14.68 15.46
CA THR A 186 8.66 15.74 16.26
C THR A 186 9.84 16.36 15.51
N ASN A 187 10.50 17.35 16.14
CA ASN A 187 11.73 17.92 15.60
C ASN A 187 12.94 17.04 15.95
N GLU A 188 12.91 15.80 15.49
CA GLU A 188 13.98 14.82 15.65
C GLU A 188 14.74 14.61 14.34
N PHE A 189 16.03 14.29 14.44
CA PHE A 189 16.85 13.96 13.28
C PHE A 189 16.59 12.51 12.85
N ILE A 190 16.33 12.32 11.55
CA ILE A 190 16.22 11.00 10.92
C ILE A 190 17.27 10.93 9.81
N GLU A 191 18.15 9.93 9.88
CA GLU A 191 19.19 9.70 8.87
C GLU A 191 18.59 9.50 7.48
N LEU A 192 19.30 9.94 6.44
CA LEU A 192 18.78 9.92 5.08
C LEU A 192 18.41 8.51 4.59
N GLY A 193 19.24 7.51 4.91
CA GLY A 193 18.94 6.11 4.61
C GLY A 193 17.77 5.54 5.41
N ASP A 194 17.52 6.06 6.62
CA ASP A 194 16.43 5.64 7.50
C ASP A 194 15.08 6.06 6.95
N ARG A 195 14.97 7.25 6.34
CA ARG A 195 13.73 7.74 5.73
C ARG A 195 13.19 6.77 4.68
N SER A 196 14.05 6.38 3.74
CA SER A 196 13.69 5.41 2.70
C SER A 196 13.44 4.02 3.28
N ARG A 197 14.22 3.57 4.27
CA ARG A 197 13.99 2.28 4.94
C ARG A 197 12.64 2.24 5.67
N LEU A 198 12.27 3.30 6.38
CA LEU A 198 10.98 3.43 7.07
C LEU A 198 9.83 3.36 6.07
N ALA A 199 9.94 4.05 4.94
CA ALA A 199 8.97 3.99 3.85
C ALA A 199 8.87 2.59 3.25
N ASN A 200 9.99 1.99 2.87
CA ASN A 200 10.05 0.66 2.28
C ASN A 200 9.46 -0.41 3.21
N ASN A 201 9.76 -0.35 4.51
CA ASN A 201 9.20 -1.25 5.51
C ASN A 201 7.71 -1.01 5.75
N TYR A 202 7.25 0.24 5.68
CA TYR A 202 5.83 0.54 5.77
C TYR A 202 5.07 0.05 4.54
N ASN A 203 5.72 -0.07 3.38
CA ASN A 203 5.10 -0.47 2.11
C ASN A 203 3.85 0.38 1.77
N PRO A 204 4.01 1.72 1.62
CA PRO A 204 2.97 2.62 1.13
C PRO A 204 2.74 2.47 -0.38
N ASP A 205 1.61 2.98 -0.84
CA ASP A 205 1.34 3.16 -2.27
C ASP A 205 2.19 4.27 -2.88
N VAL A 206 2.44 5.35 -2.11
CA VAL A 206 3.29 6.47 -2.53
C VAL A 206 4.11 7.04 -1.37
N PHE A 207 5.24 7.67 -1.72
CA PHE A 207 6.11 8.44 -0.83
C PHE A 207 6.15 9.91 -1.27
N VAL A 208 6.00 10.84 -0.33
CA VAL A 208 6.14 12.27 -0.60
C VAL A 208 7.00 12.91 0.47
N SER A 209 8.15 13.46 0.10
CA SER A 209 8.95 14.32 0.98
C SER A 209 8.58 15.79 0.81
N ILE A 210 8.58 16.55 1.90
CA ILE A 210 8.20 17.97 1.94
C ILE A 210 9.40 18.78 2.43
N HIS A 211 9.81 19.74 1.61
CA HIS A 211 10.97 20.62 1.80
C HIS A 211 10.65 22.10 1.55
N GLN A 212 11.59 22.96 1.98
CA GLN A 212 11.64 24.37 1.62
C GLN A 212 12.94 24.63 0.86
N ASN A 213 12.84 25.31 -0.27
CA ASN A 213 14.01 25.58 -1.08
C ASN A 213 14.84 26.73 -0.49
N SER A 214 16.11 26.81 -0.89
CA SER A 214 17.03 27.89 -0.57
C SER A 214 17.88 28.22 -1.78
N ALA A 215 18.22 29.49 -1.92
CA ALA A 215 19.15 29.96 -2.94
C ALA A 215 19.94 31.16 -2.42
N ASP A 216 21.12 31.36 -2.99
CA ASP A 216 21.95 32.55 -2.74
C ASP A 216 21.35 33.80 -3.37
N ASP A 217 20.68 33.64 -4.52
CA ASP A 217 19.85 34.70 -5.08
C ASP A 217 18.52 34.78 -4.30
N GLU A 218 18.45 35.74 -3.38
CA GLU A 218 17.27 36.01 -2.54
C GLU A 218 16.01 36.37 -3.37
N SER A 219 16.13 36.62 -4.68
CA SER A 219 14.98 36.83 -5.57
C SER A 219 14.31 35.53 -6.02
N ALA A 220 14.95 34.37 -5.86
CA ALA A 220 14.39 33.07 -6.19
C ALA A 220 13.05 32.84 -5.47
N ASN A 221 12.05 32.35 -6.20
CA ASN A 221 10.69 32.14 -5.69
C ASN A 221 9.94 31.11 -6.54
N GLY A 222 8.90 30.52 -5.96
CA GLY A 222 8.00 29.55 -6.60
C GLY A 222 8.17 28.12 -6.08
N ILE A 223 7.27 27.26 -6.52
CA ILE A 223 7.17 25.86 -6.11
C ILE A 223 7.73 24.96 -7.21
N GLU A 224 8.48 23.93 -6.83
CA GLU A 224 8.96 22.85 -7.70
C GLU A 224 8.78 21.48 -7.05
N THR A 225 8.72 20.42 -7.86
CA THR A 225 8.64 19.05 -7.37
C THR A 225 9.66 18.18 -8.09
N TYR A 226 10.38 17.35 -7.36
CA TYR A 226 11.41 16.46 -7.87
C TYR A 226 10.93 15.02 -7.98
N CYS A 227 11.41 14.34 -9.03
CA CYS A 227 11.36 12.88 -9.18
C CYS A 227 12.75 12.35 -9.60
N HIS A 228 13.00 11.05 -9.43
CA HIS A 228 14.31 10.48 -9.75
C HIS A 228 14.48 10.28 -11.28
N PRO A 229 15.64 10.62 -11.89
CA PRO A 229 15.87 10.48 -13.34
C PRO A 229 15.68 9.05 -13.87
N ASP A 230 16.01 8.04 -13.08
CA ASP A 230 15.85 6.63 -13.48
C ASP A 230 14.47 6.04 -13.16
N LYS A 231 13.61 6.79 -12.44
CA LYS A 231 12.25 6.37 -12.07
C LYS A 231 11.20 7.23 -12.77
N LYS A 232 11.38 7.44 -14.07
CA LYS A 232 10.51 8.31 -14.90
C LYS A 232 9.03 7.91 -14.82
N MET A 233 8.73 6.63 -14.58
CA MET A 233 7.38 6.12 -14.37
C MET A 233 6.66 6.74 -13.15
N TYR A 234 7.39 7.34 -12.21
CA TYR A 234 6.85 8.01 -11.02
C TYR A 234 6.59 9.51 -11.23
N LYS A 235 7.00 10.08 -12.38
CA LYS A 235 6.75 11.49 -12.72
C LYS A 235 5.27 11.91 -12.62
N PRO A 236 4.26 11.07 -12.94
CA PRO A 236 2.86 11.49 -12.82
C PRO A 236 2.47 11.89 -11.39
N LEU A 237 2.98 11.22 -10.34
CA LEU A 237 2.74 11.63 -8.95
C LEU A 237 3.23 13.06 -8.69
N ALA A 238 4.46 13.36 -9.12
CA ALA A 238 5.04 14.69 -8.97
C ALA A 238 4.26 15.76 -9.75
N LEU A 239 3.74 15.42 -10.93
CA LEU A 239 2.89 16.33 -11.73
C LEU A 239 1.57 16.63 -11.04
N GLU A 240 0.88 15.63 -10.49
CA GLU A 240 -0.39 15.84 -9.79
C GLU A 240 -0.22 16.73 -8.56
N ILE A 241 0.83 16.48 -7.77
CA ILE A 241 1.17 17.32 -6.61
C ILE A 241 1.51 18.75 -7.04
N GLN A 242 2.40 18.92 -8.03
CA GLN A 242 2.81 20.23 -8.53
C GLN A 242 1.59 21.05 -9.00
N ASN A 243 0.78 20.47 -9.89
CA ASN A 243 -0.34 21.18 -10.51
C ASN A 243 -1.40 21.59 -9.47
N ASN A 244 -1.75 20.69 -8.56
CA ASN A 244 -2.69 20.99 -7.49
C ASN A 244 -2.14 22.03 -6.50
N ALA A 245 -0.84 21.98 -6.17
CA ALA A 245 -0.22 22.98 -5.34
C ALA A 245 -0.24 24.38 -5.98
N ILE A 246 0.08 24.54 -7.27
CA ILE A 246 -0.01 25.88 -7.90
C ILE A 246 -1.46 26.34 -7.99
N ALA A 247 -2.41 25.44 -8.25
CA ALA A 247 -3.84 25.78 -8.31
C ALA A 247 -4.35 26.33 -6.96
N GLN A 248 -3.93 25.74 -5.84
CA GLN A 248 -4.34 26.17 -4.50
C GLN A 248 -3.63 27.45 -4.03
N THR A 249 -2.36 27.61 -4.41
CA THR A 249 -1.51 28.68 -3.85
C THR A 249 -1.39 29.91 -4.74
N GLY A 250 -1.56 29.76 -6.06
CA GLY A 250 -1.22 30.78 -7.05
C GLY A 250 0.29 31.08 -7.14
N ALA A 251 1.14 30.22 -6.57
CA ALA A 251 2.58 30.41 -6.61
C ALA A 251 3.15 30.31 -8.02
N ARG A 252 4.34 30.87 -8.23
CA ARG A 252 5.08 30.69 -9.48
C ARG A 252 5.38 29.20 -9.68
N ASN A 253 4.95 28.66 -10.81
CA ASN A 253 5.23 27.29 -11.20
C ASN A 253 6.67 27.16 -11.72
N ARG A 254 7.51 26.39 -11.04
CA ARG A 254 8.89 26.07 -11.46
C ARG A 254 9.03 24.64 -12.02
N GLU A 255 7.89 24.00 -12.27
CA GLU A 255 7.74 22.71 -12.92
C GLU A 255 8.28 21.51 -12.12
N VAL A 256 8.04 20.32 -12.68
CA VAL A 256 8.59 19.06 -12.16
C VAL A 256 9.99 18.85 -12.74
N LYS A 257 10.95 18.51 -11.88
CA LYS A 257 12.36 18.35 -12.20
C LYS A 257 12.87 16.94 -11.87
N TYR A 258 14.07 16.63 -12.36
CA TYR A 258 14.78 15.41 -12.02
C TYR A 258 15.96 15.70 -11.11
N SER A 259 16.12 14.91 -10.06
CA SER A 259 17.29 14.97 -9.18
C SER A 259 17.60 13.60 -8.57
N ASN A 260 18.88 13.34 -8.28
CA ASN A 260 19.39 12.11 -7.68
C ASN A 260 19.29 12.15 -6.13
N LEU A 261 18.19 12.69 -5.60
CA LEU A 261 17.97 12.81 -4.16
C LEU A 261 17.77 11.42 -3.55
N SER A 262 18.43 11.14 -2.43
CA SER A 262 18.48 9.81 -1.83
C SER A 262 17.08 9.24 -1.55
N VAL A 263 16.18 10.05 -0.98
CA VAL A 263 14.81 9.60 -0.66
C VAL A 263 14.00 9.22 -1.90
N LEU A 264 14.30 9.79 -3.06
CA LEU A 264 13.68 9.44 -4.33
C LEU A 264 14.33 8.22 -4.97
N ARG A 265 15.63 8.04 -4.74
CA ARG A 265 16.42 6.93 -5.30
C ARG A 265 16.21 5.63 -4.54
N GLU A 266 16.18 5.67 -3.21
CA GLU A 266 16.20 4.49 -2.35
C GLU A 266 14.81 3.97 -1.93
N THR A 267 13.73 4.69 -2.27
CA THR A 267 12.35 4.24 -2.04
C THR A 267 11.85 3.28 -3.12
N ASN A 268 11.07 2.25 -2.76
CA ASN A 268 10.64 1.19 -3.69
C ASN A 268 9.24 1.40 -4.29
N MET A 269 8.64 2.57 -4.07
CA MET A 269 7.31 2.94 -4.54
C MET A 269 7.35 4.28 -5.29
N PRO A 270 6.28 4.68 -5.98
CA PRO A 270 6.18 6.02 -6.54
C PRO A 270 6.50 7.12 -5.52
N SER A 271 7.46 7.97 -5.86
CA SER A 271 8.05 8.94 -4.94
C SER A 271 8.18 10.33 -5.54
N ALA A 272 7.89 11.36 -4.75
CA ALA A 272 8.13 12.77 -5.10
C ALA A 272 8.74 13.54 -3.92
N LEU A 273 9.50 14.60 -4.19
CA LEU A 273 9.97 15.56 -3.19
C LEU A 273 9.47 16.94 -3.59
N PHE A 274 8.72 17.58 -2.69
CA PHE A 274 7.99 18.81 -2.95
C PHE A 274 8.67 19.99 -2.26
N GLU A 275 9.08 20.97 -3.05
CA GLU A 275 9.67 22.22 -2.57
C GLU A 275 8.62 23.33 -2.51
N SER A 276 8.27 23.72 -1.28
CA SER A 276 7.08 24.54 -1.03
C SER A 276 7.25 26.03 -1.37
N GLY A 277 8.47 26.47 -1.65
CA GLY A 277 8.87 27.87 -1.86
C GLY A 277 10.29 28.11 -1.36
N PHE A 278 10.80 29.34 -1.51
CA PHE A 278 12.19 29.67 -1.13
C PHE A 278 12.25 30.35 0.24
N ILE A 279 12.78 29.67 1.25
CA ILE A 279 12.91 30.22 2.62
C ILE A 279 13.89 31.40 2.68
N SER A 280 14.85 31.46 1.75
CA SER A 280 15.81 32.57 1.60
C SER A 280 15.18 33.84 1.02
N ASN A 281 13.99 33.75 0.42
CA ASN A 281 13.27 34.90 -0.12
C ASN A 281 12.30 35.48 0.92
N ARG A 282 12.44 36.76 1.27
CA ARG A 282 11.62 37.40 2.32
C ARG A 282 10.12 37.34 2.06
N ALA A 283 9.69 37.52 0.82
CA ALA A 283 8.28 37.54 0.46
C ALA A 283 7.68 36.12 0.50
N GLU A 284 8.44 35.11 0.06
CA GLU A 284 8.05 33.71 0.17
C GLU A 284 8.04 33.27 1.62
N TYR A 285 9.08 33.57 2.42
CA TYR A 285 9.14 33.30 3.85
C TYR A 285 7.88 33.76 4.59
N ASN A 286 7.43 34.99 4.35
CA ASN A 286 6.22 35.53 4.97
C ASN A 286 4.96 34.69 4.65
N LYS A 287 4.90 34.04 3.47
CA LYS A 287 3.84 33.08 3.13
C LYS A 287 4.10 31.73 3.78
N LEU A 288 5.32 31.22 3.74
CA LEU A 288 5.68 29.89 4.24
C LEU A 288 5.42 29.76 5.74
N VAL A 289 5.56 30.84 6.52
CA VAL A 289 5.20 30.87 7.95
C VAL A 289 3.72 31.15 8.21
N ASP A 290 2.94 31.55 7.20
CA ASP A 290 1.53 31.86 7.33
C ASP A 290 0.69 30.56 7.37
N PRO A 291 -0.10 30.32 8.45
CA PRO A 291 -0.87 29.09 8.58
C PRO A 291 -1.91 28.86 7.48
N SER A 292 -2.47 29.92 6.88
CA SER A 292 -3.45 29.80 5.80
C SER A 292 -2.78 29.38 4.49
N TYR A 293 -1.59 29.90 4.21
CA TYR A 293 -0.81 29.46 3.07
C TYR A 293 -0.30 28.01 3.23
N GLN A 294 0.15 27.63 4.43
CA GLN A 294 0.49 26.24 4.75
C GLN A 294 -0.71 25.29 4.54
N ASP A 295 -1.92 25.72 4.87
CA ASP A 295 -3.13 24.94 4.61
C ASP A 295 -3.41 24.78 3.10
N LYS A 296 -3.17 25.81 2.28
CA LYS A 296 -3.26 25.74 0.82
C LYS A 296 -2.24 24.76 0.22
N LEU A 297 -0.98 24.85 0.66
CA LEU A 297 0.07 23.90 0.27
C LEU A 297 -0.36 22.47 0.59
N ALA A 298 -0.76 22.22 1.84
CA ALA A 298 -1.19 20.90 2.27
C ALA A 298 -2.42 20.38 1.51
N THR A 299 -3.36 21.27 1.18
CA THR A 299 -4.53 20.93 0.35
C THR A 299 -4.13 20.51 -1.06
N GLY A 300 -3.21 21.25 -1.68
CA GLY A 300 -2.69 20.93 -3.01
C GLY A 300 -1.97 19.59 -3.04
N ILE A 301 -1.05 19.36 -2.09
CA ILE A 301 -0.31 18.09 -1.96
C ILE A 301 -1.27 16.92 -1.73
N ALA A 302 -2.17 17.02 -0.76
CA ALA A 302 -3.10 15.93 -0.44
C ALA A 302 -4.07 15.61 -1.60
N THR A 303 -4.52 16.63 -2.34
CA THR A 303 -5.38 16.44 -3.52
C THR A 303 -4.63 15.74 -4.65
N GLY A 304 -3.41 16.20 -4.97
CA GLY A 304 -2.59 15.56 -6.01
C GLY A 304 -2.23 14.11 -5.68
N ILE A 305 -1.93 13.81 -4.41
CA ILE A 305 -1.71 12.44 -3.93
C ILE A 305 -2.97 11.58 -4.14
N GLU A 306 -4.15 12.07 -3.70
CA GLU A 306 -5.41 11.34 -3.82
C GLU A 306 -5.78 11.06 -5.29
N GLU A 307 -5.63 12.05 -6.17
CA GLU A 307 -5.92 11.92 -7.60
C GLU A 307 -5.00 10.89 -8.26
N TYR A 308 -3.70 10.95 -7.97
CA TYR A 308 -2.75 9.94 -8.44
C TYR A 308 -3.14 8.53 -7.99
N LEU A 309 -3.45 8.36 -6.71
CA LEU A 309 -3.82 7.06 -6.13
C LEU A 309 -5.09 6.49 -6.78
N LYS A 310 -6.14 7.29 -6.91
CA LYS A 310 -7.40 6.86 -7.55
C LYS A 310 -7.21 6.41 -9.01
N ASN A 311 -6.26 7.01 -9.71
CA ASN A 311 -6.00 6.71 -11.11
C ASN A 311 -5.06 5.51 -11.31
N THR A 312 -4.25 5.16 -10.31
CA THR A 312 -3.13 4.20 -10.49
C THR A 312 -3.19 2.98 -9.59
N VAL A 313 -3.91 3.05 -8.47
CA VAL A 313 -4.01 1.97 -7.49
C VAL A 313 -5.43 1.43 -7.47
N GLN A 314 -5.60 0.22 -7.98
CA GLN A 314 -6.86 -0.49 -7.88
C GLN A 314 -6.94 -1.20 -6.52
N LEU A 315 -7.67 -0.61 -5.58
CA LEU A 315 -7.97 -1.25 -4.30
C LEU A 315 -8.73 -2.56 -4.52
N GLY A 316 -8.33 -3.61 -3.80
CA GLY A 316 -9.03 -4.89 -3.81
C GLY A 316 -10.19 -4.89 -2.82
N ASP A 317 -11.18 -5.73 -3.09
CA ASP A 317 -12.26 -5.96 -2.13
C ASP A 317 -11.70 -6.52 -0.82
N LEU A 318 -12.14 -5.94 0.30
CA LEU A 318 -11.92 -6.52 1.62
C LEU A 318 -12.64 -7.87 1.73
N PRO A 319 -12.04 -8.85 2.41
CA PRO A 319 -12.70 -10.12 2.66
C PRO A 319 -13.97 -9.92 3.49
N VAL A 320 -15.05 -10.56 3.05
CA VAL A 320 -16.29 -10.63 3.84
C VAL A 320 -16.05 -11.52 5.05
N ILE A 321 -16.12 -10.93 6.25
CA ILE A 321 -15.93 -11.63 7.53
C ILE A 321 -17.25 -12.14 8.13
N ASN A 322 -18.38 -11.52 7.78
CA ASN A 322 -19.73 -11.90 8.19
C ASN A 322 -20.75 -11.41 7.17
N THR A 323 -21.97 -11.93 7.22
CA THR A 323 -23.12 -11.34 6.52
C THR A 323 -24.23 -11.06 7.52
N GLY A 324 -25.11 -10.12 7.21
CA GLY A 324 -26.22 -9.77 8.08
C GLY A 324 -27.39 -9.15 7.34
N VAL A 325 -28.41 -8.81 8.10
CA VAL A 325 -29.62 -8.16 7.60
C VAL A 325 -30.00 -6.98 8.47
N VAL A 326 -30.46 -5.89 7.82
CA VAL A 326 -30.97 -4.71 8.52
C VAL A 326 -32.27 -5.05 9.25
N VAL A 327 -32.30 -4.79 10.56
CA VAL A 327 -33.42 -5.03 11.46
C VAL A 327 -33.71 -3.81 12.31
N ASN A 328 -34.86 -3.80 12.98
CA ASN A 328 -35.25 -2.80 13.99
C ASN A 328 -35.32 -1.33 13.51
N THR A 329 -35.18 -1.07 12.21
CA THR A 329 -35.38 0.24 11.57
C THR A 329 -35.87 0.05 10.13
N ASP A 330 -36.65 1.01 9.62
CA ASP A 330 -37.10 1.06 8.22
C ASP A 330 -36.01 1.58 7.27
N SER A 331 -35.10 2.41 7.80
CA SER A 331 -33.96 2.98 7.07
C SER A 331 -32.76 3.12 7.99
N LEU A 332 -31.65 2.49 7.63
CA LEU A 332 -30.37 2.52 8.35
C LEU A 332 -29.38 3.39 7.60
N ASN A 333 -28.82 4.42 8.25
CA ASN A 333 -27.80 5.26 7.65
C ASN A 333 -26.48 4.50 7.44
N VAL A 334 -25.94 4.61 6.24
CA VAL A 334 -24.57 4.23 5.89
C VAL A 334 -23.69 5.48 6.01
N ARG A 335 -22.60 5.40 6.77
CA ARG A 335 -21.72 6.54 7.07
C ARG A 335 -20.31 6.35 6.54
N ALA A 336 -19.60 7.45 6.32
CA ALA A 336 -18.21 7.42 5.86
C ALA A 336 -17.21 6.82 6.87
N GLY A 337 -17.60 6.65 8.14
CA GLY A 337 -16.74 6.08 9.18
C GLY A 337 -17.50 5.57 10.40
N TYR A 338 -16.76 5.01 11.36
CA TYR A 338 -17.27 4.33 12.55
C TYR A 338 -17.79 5.31 13.61
N GLY A 339 -19.00 5.83 13.41
CA GLY A 339 -19.63 6.72 14.39
C GLY A 339 -20.68 7.64 13.78
N THR A 340 -21.47 8.28 14.65
CA THR A 340 -22.51 9.22 14.23
C THR A 340 -21.98 10.59 13.81
N SER A 341 -20.72 10.90 14.12
CA SER A 341 -20.03 12.13 13.69
C SER A 341 -19.65 12.14 12.21
N TYR A 342 -19.54 10.96 11.58
CA TYR A 342 -19.21 10.85 10.16
C TYR A 342 -20.42 11.16 9.28
N SER A 343 -20.17 11.77 8.13
CA SER A 343 -21.19 12.09 7.12
C SER A 343 -21.96 10.86 6.67
N ILE A 344 -23.25 11.05 6.36
CA ILE A 344 -24.11 10.02 5.78
C ILE A 344 -23.79 9.95 4.28
N ILE A 345 -23.49 8.75 3.78
CA ILE A 345 -23.19 8.48 2.37
C ILE A 345 -24.28 7.67 1.67
N GLY A 346 -25.29 7.22 2.43
CA GLY A 346 -26.41 6.45 1.90
C GLY A 346 -27.31 5.89 2.99
N THR A 347 -28.27 5.06 2.58
CA THR A 347 -29.18 4.36 3.50
C THR A 347 -29.45 2.95 3.02
N LEU A 348 -29.79 2.06 3.95
CA LEU A 348 -30.24 0.71 3.69
C LEU A 348 -31.66 0.51 4.22
N PRO A 349 -32.60 -0.02 3.43
CA PRO A 349 -33.94 -0.33 3.92
C PRO A 349 -33.92 -1.52 4.90
N LYS A 350 -34.97 -1.66 5.71
CA LYS A 350 -35.21 -2.88 6.50
C LYS A 350 -35.16 -4.12 5.63
N GLY A 351 -34.53 -5.19 6.12
CA GLY A 351 -34.40 -6.43 5.37
C GLY A 351 -33.28 -6.42 4.33
N ALA A 352 -32.59 -5.28 4.11
CA ALA A 352 -31.42 -5.25 3.25
C ALA A 352 -30.32 -6.17 3.80
N LYS A 353 -29.77 -7.01 2.92
CA LYS A 353 -28.62 -7.86 3.24
C LYS A 353 -27.33 -7.06 3.13
N VAL A 354 -26.38 -7.34 4.02
CA VAL A 354 -25.07 -6.69 4.02
C VAL A 354 -23.96 -7.71 4.14
N GLU A 355 -22.90 -7.50 3.37
CA GLU A 355 -21.61 -8.14 3.54
C GLU A 355 -20.77 -7.28 4.49
N ILE A 356 -20.38 -7.86 5.61
CA ILE A 356 -19.59 -7.20 6.65
C ILE A 356 -18.13 -7.58 6.43
N VAL A 357 -17.26 -6.60 6.29
CA VAL A 357 -15.83 -6.79 6.03
C VAL A 357 -14.94 -6.41 7.21
N GLU A 358 -15.46 -5.62 8.16
CA GLU A 358 -14.77 -5.24 9.39
C GLU A 358 -15.79 -4.96 10.49
N SER A 359 -15.41 -5.18 11.75
CA SER A 359 -16.21 -4.84 12.93
C SER A 359 -15.38 -4.04 13.92
N LYS A 360 -15.88 -2.87 14.33
CA LYS A 360 -15.19 -2.00 15.29
C LYS A 360 -16.20 -1.31 16.19
N ASN A 361 -16.08 -1.46 17.51
CA ASN A 361 -16.89 -0.74 18.51
C ASN A 361 -18.41 -0.78 18.26
N ASN A 362 -18.97 -1.95 17.93
CA ASN A 362 -20.39 -2.13 17.56
C ASN A 362 -20.82 -1.38 16.27
N TRP A 363 -19.89 -1.17 15.35
CA TRP A 363 -20.15 -0.75 13.98
C TRP A 363 -19.58 -1.79 13.01
N TYR A 364 -20.24 -1.94 11.87
CA TYR A 364 -19.84 -2.85 10.80
C TYR A 364 -19.49 -2.04 9.56
N LYS A 365 -18.32 -2.29 8.98
CA LYS A 365 -17.99 -1.82 7.64
C LYS A 365 -18.56 -2.80 6.62
N ILE A 366 -19.22 -2.25 5.60
CA ILE A 366 -19.93 -3.00 4.57
C ILE A 366 -19.58 -2.43 3.20
N LYS A 367 -19.65 -3.28 2.17
CA LYS A 367 -19.61 -2.80 0.78
C LYS A 367 -20.97 -2.18 0.43
N TYR A 368 -20.96 -0.97 -0.12
CA TYR A 368 -22.15 -0.19 -0.46
C TYR A 368 -21.90 0.60 -1.75
N ASN A 369 -22.66 0.33 -2.82
CA ASN A 369 -22.55 1.01 -4.12
C ASN A 369 -21.11 1.13 -4.67
N GLY A 370 -20.31 0.06 -4.54
CA GLY A 370 -18.93 0.02 -5.03
C GLY A 370 -17.91 0.73 -4.13
N VAL A 371 -18.33 1.33 -3.01
CA VAL A 371 -17.45 1.87 -1.96
C VAL A 371 -17.66 1.13 -0.63
N TYR A 372 -16.91 1.49 0.40
CA TYR A 372 -17.14 0.99 1.76
C TYR A 372 -17.78 2.05 2.63
N GLY A 373 -18.73 1.63 3.46
CA GLY A 373 -19.42 2.46 4.43
C GLY A 373 -19.62 1.75 5.75
N CYS A 374 -19.87 2.49 6.81
CA CYS A 374 -20.06 1.96 8.15
C CYS A 374 -21.53 2.07 8.58
N VAL A 375 -22.07 1.00 9.16
CA VAL A 375 -23.42 0.94 9.73
C VAL A 375 -23.36 0.55 11.20
N SER A 376 -24.32 1.04 12.00
CA SER A 376 -24.38 0.68 13.42
C SER A 376 -24.81 -0.78 13.57
N GLY A 377 -24.03 -1.54 14.33
CA GLY A 377 -24.26 -2.97 14.59
C GLY A 377 -25.56 -3.25 15.34
N SER A 378 -26.10 -2.27 16.07
CA SER A 378 -27.39 -2.37 16.76
C SER A 378 -28.58 -2.59 15.82
N TYR A 379 -28.42 -2.31 14.52
CA TYR A 379 -29.45 -2.48 13.50
C TYR A 379 -29.15 -3.61 12.52
N ILE A 380 -28.10 -4.40 12.77
CA ILE A 380 -27.75 -5.53 11.93
C ILE A 380 -27.89 -6.81 12.74
N ASN A 381 -28.82 -7.68 12.31
CA ASN A 381 -28.81 -9.06 12.76
C ASN A 381 -27.83 -9.83 11.87
N ILE A 382 -26.67 -10.17 12.42
CA ILE A 382 -25.71 -11.03 11.72
C ILE A 382 -26.38 -12.38 11.48
N TYR A 383 -26.34 -12.86 10.23
CA TYR A 383 -26.76 -14.21 9.94
C TYR A 383 -25.85 -15.15 10.72
N LYS A 384 -26.41 -15.80 11.75
CA LYS A 384 -25.79 -16.94 12.41
C LYS A 384 -25.81 -18.13 11.44
N ASN A 385 -25.05 -18.05 10.36
CA ASN A 385 -24.72 -19.22 9.58
C ASN A 385 -23.73 -19.99 10.45
N GLY A 386 -24.16 -21.15 10.93
CA GLY A 386 -23.67 -21.84 12.13
C GLY A 386 -22.16 -21.76 12.33
N ASN A 387 -21.73 -21.62 13.59
CA ASN A 387 -20.33 -21.59 14.02
C ASN A 387 -19.53 -22.73 13.35
N LEU A 388 -19.05 -22.54 12.12
CA LEU A 388 -18.23 -23.53 11.43
C LEU A 388 -16.91 -23.57 12.18
N THR A 389 -16.74 -24.61 12.98
CA THR A 389 -15.71 -24.69 14.02
C THR A 389 -14.30 -24.94 13.46
N ASP A 390 -14.20 -25.27 12.18
CA ASP A 390 -13.01 -25.79 11.52
C ASP A 390 -12.52 -24.93 10.35
N ILE A 391 -13.06 -23.73 10.18
CA ILE A 391 -12.64 -22.79 9.11
C ILE A 391 -11.87 -21.58 9.64
N ASP A 392 -11.74 -21.43 10.96
CA ASP A 392 -10.95 -20.34 11.54
C ASP A 392 -9.46 -20.51 11.21
N GLY A 393 -8.86 -19.46 10.64
CA GLY A 393 -7.48 -19.50 10.13
C GLY A 393 -7.32 -20.20 8.78
N HIS A 394 -8.38 -20.80 8.23
CA HIS A 394 -8.32 -21.49 6.94
C HIS A 394 -8.31 -20.50 5.76
N TRP A 395 -7.47 -20.75 4.75
CA TRP A 395 -7.26 -19.84 3.61
C TRP A 395 -8.53 -19.61 2.77
N ALA A 396 -9.41 -20.61 2.70
CA ALA A 396 -10.69 -20.55 1.99
C ALA A 396 -11.87 -20.06 2.84
N LYS A 397 -11.64 -19.61 4.09
CA LYS A 397 -12.72 -19.24 5.03
C LYS A 397 -13.78 -18.33 4.41
N ASN A 398 -13.35 -17.30 3.70
CA ASN A 398 -14.26 -16.29 3.16
C ASN A 398 -15.11 -16.86 2.01
N GLN A 399 -14.49 -17.65 1.12
CA GLN A 399 -15.18 -18.33 0.03
C GLN A 399 -16.20 -19.34 0.57
N ILE A 400 -15.84 -20.06 1.64
CA ILE A 400 -16.74 -20.98 2.33
C ILE A 400 -17.94 -20.22 2.91
N LEU A 401 -17.69 -19.15 3.67
CA LEU A 401 -18.75 -18.35 4.28
C LEU A 401 -19.68 -17.72 3.23
N ASP A 402 -19.13 -17.22 2.12
CA ASP A 402 -19.90 -16.69 1.00
C ASP A 402 -20.83 -17.76 0.40
N PHE A 403 -20.27 -18.91 0.02
CA PHE A 403 -21.05 -20.01 -0.57
C PHE A 403 -22.11 -20.56 0.38
N VAL A 404 -21.80 -20.66 1.67
CA VAL A 404 -22.77 -21.05 2.70
C VAL A 404 -23.88 -20.01 2.82
N SER A 405 -23.54 -18.71 2.83
CA SER A 405 -24.52 -17.63 2.95
C SER A 405 -25.48 -17.53 1.76
N LYS A 406 -25.01 -17.89 0.56
CA LYS A 406 -25.80 -17.94 -0.67
C LYS A 406 -26.61 -19.24 -0.80
N GLY A 407 -26.41 -20.20 0.12
CA GLY A 407 -27.05 -21.50 0.09
C GLY A 407 -26.52 -22.44 -0.99
N TYR A 408 -25.33 -22.17 -1.55
CA TYR A 408 -24.72 -22.99 -2.60
C TYR A 408 -24.10 -24.27 -2.05
N VAL A 409 -23.64 -24.21 -0.80
CA VAL A 409 -23.08 -25.35 -0.07
C VAL A 409 -23.52 -25.27 1.39
N ALA A 410 -23.56 -26.40 2.07
CA ALA A 410 -23.82 -26.46 3.51
C ALA A 410 -22.64 -27.10 4.24
N GLY A 411 -22.49 -26.74 5.53
CA GLY A 411 -21.68 -27.50 6.48
C GLY A 411 -22.40 -28.78 6.93
N TYR A 412 -21.72 -29.57 7.75
CA TYR A 412 -22.24 -30.78 8.36
C TYR A 412 -23.02 -30.45 9.64
N GLU A 413 -23.84 -31.40 10.10
CA GLU A 413 -24.68 -31.26 11.31
C GLU A 413 -23.89 -30.98 12.59
N ASP A 414 -22.60 -31.35 12.61
CA ASP A 414 -21.65 -31.12 13.71
C ASP A 414 -21.06 -29.69 13.72
N ASN A 415 -21.53 -28.80 12.86
CA ASN A 415 -20.99 -27.45 12.63
C ASN A 415 -19.54 -27.46 12.13
N THR A 416 -19.16 -28.41 11.28
CA THR A 416 -17.91 -28.38 10.51
C THR A 416 -18.19 -28.15 9.02
N PHE A 417 -17.23 -27.59 8.29
CA PHE A 417 -17.26 -27.54 6.83
C PHE A 417 -16.41 -28.65 6.19
N ARG A 418 -15.38 -29.11 6.90
CA ARG A 418 -14.35 -30.06 6.51
C ARG A 418 -13.62 -29.60 5.24
N PRO A 419 -12.95 -28.43 5.29
CA PRO A 419 -12.40 -27.79 4.09
C PRO A 419 -11.38 -28.64 3.34
N GLU A 420 -10.59 -29.44 4.07
CA GLU A 420 -9.53 -30.31 3.53
C GLU A 420 -10.04 -31.66 3.02
N ASN A 421 -11.31 -32.01 3.26
CA ASN A 421 -11.87 -33.25 2.73
C ASN A 421 -12.07 -33.12 1.23
N SER A 422 -11.80 -34.19 0.49
CA SER A 422 -12.16 -34.26 -0.94
C SER A 422 -13.67 -34.14 -1.12
N ILE A 423 -14.07 -33.39 -2.16
CA ILE A 423 -15.47 -33.35 -2.59
C ILE A 423 -15.75 -34.54 -3.51
N THR A 424 -16.93 -35.15 -3.37
CA THR A 424 -17.38 -36.16 -4.33
C THR A 424 -17.84 -35.52 -5.64
N ARG A 425 -17.85 -36.30 -6.71
CA ARG A 425 -18.31 -35.83 -8.03
C ARG A 425 -19.77 -35.37 -8.01
N ALA A 426 -20.65 -36.08 -7.28
CA ALA A 426 -22.04 -35.69 -7.09
C ALA A 426 -22.19 -34.36 -6.32
N GLU A 427 -21.43 -34.18 -5.23
CA GLU A 427 -21.44 -32.93 -4.46
C GLU A 427 -20.94 -31.74 -5.31
N PHE A 428 -19.90 -31.93 -6.12
CA PHE A 428 -19.40 -30.88 -7.01
C PHE A 428 -20.46 -30.44 -8.03
N VAL A 429 -21.16 -31.38 -8.65
CA VAL A 429 -22.26 -31.11 -9.60
C VAL A 429 -23.40 -30.35 -8.92
N ARG A 430 -23.79 -30.76 -7.70
CA ARG A 430 -24.81 -30.06 -6.92
C ARG A 430 -24.44 -28.60 -6.66
N VAL A 431 -23.22 -28.34 -6.19
CA VAL A 431 -22.77 -26.95 -5.93
C VAL A 431 -22.77 -26.16 -7.24
N LEU A 432 -22.32 -26.76 -8.34
CA LEU A 432 -22.31 -26.14 -9.66
C LEU A 432 -23.73 -25.76 -10.13
N ASN A 433 -24.72 -26.65 -10.00
CA ASN A 433 -26.12 -26.34 -10.30
C ASN A 433 -26.62 -25.14 -9.50
N GLN A 434 -26.29 -25.05 -8.21
CA GLN A 434 -26.69 -23.92 -7.37
C GLN A 434 -26.03 -22.59 -7.78
N VAL A 435 -24.77 -22.64 -8.22
CA VAL A 435 -24.01 -21.47 -8.69
C VAL A 435 -24.54 -20.96 -10.02
N PHE A 436 -24.74 -21.84 -11.01
CA PHE A 436 -25.14 -21.48 -12.37
C PHE A 436 -26.65 -21.48 -12.61
N LYS A 437 -27.45 -21.79 -11.58
CA LYS A 437 -28.92 -21.80 -11.64
C LYS A 437 -29.47 -22.76 -12.71
N PHE A 438 -28.84 -23.91 -12.84
CA PHE A 438 -29.38 -24.99 -13.67
C PHE A 438 -30.50 -25.72 -12.90
N GLU A 439 -31.68 -25.81 -13.52
CA GLU A 439 -32.87 -26.39 -12.91
C GLU A 439 -33.57 -27.42 -13.82
N GLU A 440 -33.34 -27.33 -15.14
CA GLU A 440 -33.91 -28.26 -16.11
C GLU A 440 -33.28 -29.63 -15.98
N LYS A 441 -34.11 -30.67 -15.88
CA LYS A 441 -33.68 -32.07 -15.80
C LYS A 441 -34.31 -32.90 -16.89
N GLU A 442 -33.54 -33.83 -17.40
CA GLU A 442 -33.99 -34.88 -18.31
C GLU A 442 -33.43 -36.22 -17.80
N GLY A 443 -34.17 -37.31 -18.03
CA GLY A 443 -33.74 -38.63 -17.59
C GLY A 443 -32.35 -38.96 -18.10
N GLU A 444 -31.56 -39.62 -17.27
CA GLU A 444 -30.20 -40.04 -17.59
C GLU A 444 -30.10 -41.58 -17.46
N ASN A 445 -29.06 -42.19 -18.03
CA ASN A 445 -28.90 -43.65 -18.12
C ASN A 445 -27.50 -44.13 -17.68
N PHE A 446 -26.87 -43.48 -16.70
CA PHE A 446 -25.66 -43.96 -16.07
C PHE A 446 -25.96 -45.22 -15.26
N THR A 447 -25.11 -46.22 -15.41
CA THR A 447 -25.33 -47.56 -14.83
C THR A 447 -25.23 -47.61 -13.30
N ASP A 448 -24.66 -46.57 -12.69
CA ASP A 448 -24.41 -46.43 -11.25
C ASP A 448 -25.18 -45.27 -10.60
N VAL A 449 -26.23 -44.77 -11.26
CA VAL A 449 -27.11 -43.72 -10.74
C VAL A 449 -28.56 -44.22 -10.72
N ASN A 450 -29.17 -44.25 -9.53
CA ASN A 450 -30.54 -44.69 -9.32
C ASN A 450 -31.46 -43.52 -9.03
N ASN A 451 -32.73 -43.61 -9.45
CA ASN A 451 -33.74 -42.56 -9.24
C ASN A 451 -34.04 -42.24 -7.76
N SER A 452 -33.62 -43.11 -6.83
CA SER A 452 -33.77 -42.93 -5.39
C SER A 452 -32.54 -42.31 -4.73
N ASP A 453 -31.44 -42.13 -5.45
CA ASP A 453 -30.24 -41.50 -4.93
C ASP A 453 -30.45 -40.00 -4.70
N TRP A 454 -29.88 -39.46 -3.62
CA TRP A 454 -30.03 -38.04 -3.27
C TRP A 454 -29.50 -37.09 -4.36
N TYR A 455 -28.52 -37.53 -5.14
CA TYR A 455 -27.89 -36.78 -6.23
C TYR A 455 -28.58 -36.98 -7.58
N TYR A 456 -29.58 -37.86 -7.71
CA TYR A 456 -30.19 -38.22 -9.00
C TYR A 456 -30.61 -36.98 -9.80
N ASN A 457 -31.36 -36.08 -9.17
CA ASN A 457 -31.83 -34.86 -9.83
C ASN A 457 -30.66 -33.97 -10.28
N ASP A 458 -29.62 -33.82 -9.46
CA ASP A 458 -28.45 -32.99 -9.79
C ASP A 458 -27.68 -33.55 -11.00
N VAL A 459 -27.57 -34.88 -11.10
CA VAL A 459 -26.96 -35.57 -12.24
C VAL A 459 -27.80 -35.39 -13.51
N CYS A 460 -29.13 -35.56 -13.42
CA CYS A 460 -30.04 -35.31 -14.55
C CYS A 460 -29.96 -33.88 -15.06
N ILE A 461 -29.82 -32.89 -14.16
CA ILE A 461 -29.65 -31.49 -14.52
C ILE A 461 -28.33 -31.29 -15.27
N GLY A 462 -27.23 -31.86 -14.76
CA GLY A 462 -25.94 -31.74 -15.40
C GLY A 462 -25.86 -32.44 -16.76
N ALA A 463 -26.55 -33.56 -16.92
CA ALA A 463 -26.69 -34.26 -18.19
C ALA A 463 -27.50 -33.43 -19.18
N LYS A 464 -28.64 -32.86 -18.74
CA LYS A 464 -29.48 -31.97 -19.56
C LYS A 464 -28.75 -30.72 -20.02
N ALA A 465 -28.00 -30.09 -19.11
CA ALA A 465 -27.17 -28.92 -19.41
C ALA A 465 -25.94 -29.25 -20.28
N GLY A 466 -25.66 -30.54 -20.53
CA GLY A 466 -24.62 -31.00 -21.45
C GLY A 466 -23.20 -31.00 -20.89
N TYR A 467 -23.01 -30.65 -19.62
CA TYR A 467 -21.69 -30.61 -18.99
C TYR A 467 -21.33 -31.92 -18.26
N ILE A 468 -22.29 -32.84 -18.06
CA ILE A 468 -22.05 -34.21 -17.58
C ILE A 468 -22.31 -35.22 -18.70
N LYS A 469 -21.29 -36.02 -19.01
CA LYS A 469 -21.35 -37.09 -20.03
C LYS A 469 -21.03 -38.49 -19.48
N GLY A 470 -20.61 -38.59 -18.22
CA GLY A 470 -20.12 -39.85 -17.63
C GLY A 470 -18.75 -40.28 -18.17
N TYR A 471 -18.35 -41.49 -17.79
CA TYR A 471 -17.15 -42.17 -18.25
C TYR A 471 -17.46 -43.11 -19.42
N GLU A 472 -16.44 -43.58 -20.13
CA GLU A 472 -16.59 -44.48 -21.28
C GLU A 472 -17.24 -45.83 -20.93
N ASP A 473 -17.16 -46.25 -19.66
CA ASP A 473 -17.81 -47.46 -19.14
C ASP A 473 -19.31 -47.27 -18.83
N GLY A 474 -19.86 -46.08 -19.11
CA GLY A 474 -21.27 -45.76 -18.86
C GLY A 474 -21.59 -45.44 -17.40
N THR A 475 -20.58 -45.18 -16.56
CA THR A 475 -20.76 -44.74 -15.16
C THR A 475 -20.66 -43.22 -15.01
N PHE A 476 -21.24 -42.68 -13.94
CA PHE A 476 -21.04 -41.31 -13.47
C PHE A 476 -20.05 -41.23 -12.31
N ARG A 477 -19.95 -42.27 -11.49
CA ARG A 477 -19.12 -42.39 -10.27
C ARG A 477 -19.45 -41.33 -9.20
N PRO A 478 -20.72 -41.25 -8.74
CA PRO A 478 -21.21 -40.14 -7.92
C PRO A 478 -20.48 -39.97 -6.59
N ASN A 479 -20.16 -41.07 -5.92
CA ASN A 479 -19.54 -41.08 -4.59
C ASN A 479 -18.01 -41.04 -4.63
N SER A 480 -17.40 -41.11 -5.81
CA SER A 480 -15.95 -40.99 -5.95
C SER A 480 -15.52 -39.53 -5.79
N PRO A 481 -14.41 -39.25 -5.10
CA PRO A 481 -13.76 -37.96 -5.16
C PRO A 481 -13.47 -37.55 -6.61
N ILE A 482 -13.72 -36.29 -6.94
CA ILE A 482 -13.45 -35.76 -8.28
C ILE A 482 -12.00 -35.27 -8.39
N THR A 483 -11.31 -35.62 -9.47
CA THR A 483 -9.94 -35.15 -9.71
C THR A 483 -9.92 -33.68 -10.16
N ARG A 484 -8.78 -33.03 -10.00
CA ARG A 484 -8.60 -31.64 -10.41
C ARG A 484 -8.80 -31.45 -11.91
N GLU A 485 -8.31 -32.37 -12.75
CA GLU A 485 -8.51 -32.29 -14.20
C GLU A 485 -9.97 -32.55 -14.63
N GLU A 486 -10.69 -33.42 -13.92
CA GLU A 486 -12.13 -33.64 -14.15
C GLU A 486 -12.96 -32.41 -13.77
N ALA A 487 -12.69 -31.80 -12.61
CA ALA A 487 -13.34 -30.57 -12.19
C ALA A 487 -13.11 -29.43 -13.19
N SER A 488 -11.87 -29.30 -13.70
CA SER A 488 -11.52 -28.35 -14.75
C SER A 488 -12.30 -28.59 -16.04
N LYS A 489 -12.42 -29.85 -16.49
CA LYS A 489 -13.15 -30.17 -17.72
C LYS A 489 -14.64 -29.85 -17.60
N ILE A 490 -15.25 -30.19 -16.48
CA ILE A 490 -16.66 -29.87 -16.21
C ILE A 490 -16.85 -28.35 -16.23
N LEU A 491 -16.04 -27.61 -15.48
CA LEU A 491 -16.20 -26.16 -15.36
C LEU A 491 -15.96 -25.43 -16.69
N ALA A 492 -14.91 -25.80 -17.44
CA ALA A 492 -14.66 -25.20 -18.76
C ALA A 492 -15.82 -25.46 -19.73
N THR A 493 -16.48 -26.62 -19.63
CA THR A 493 -17.66 -26.94 -20.44
C THR A 493 -18.85 -26.06 -20.07
N VAL A 494 -19.11 -25.87 -18.77
CA VAL A 494 -20.16 -24.98 -18.26
C VAL A 494 -19.96 -23.55 -18.74
N LEU A 495 -18.71 -23.09 -18.79
CA LEU A 495 -18.35 -21.74 -19.21
C LEU A 495 -18.16 -21.58 -20.72
N ASN A 496 -18.31 -22.66 -21.48
CA ASN A 496 -18.02 -22.70 -22.91
C ASN A 496 -16.63 -22.13 -23.26
N LEU A 497 -15.62 -22.45 -22.43
CA LEU A 497 -14.24 -22.04 -22.61
C LEU A 497 -13.43 -23.10 -23.36
N LYS A 498 -12.54 -22.64 -24.24
CA LYS A 498 -11.63 -23.49 -25.01
C LYS A 498 -10.25 -22.85 -25.11
N GLY A 499 -9.25 -23.55 -24.59
CA GLY A 499 -7.84 -23.18 -24.67
C GLY A 499 -7.18 -23.73 -25.93
N ASP A 500 -5.91 -23.40 -26.12
CA ASP A 500 -5.06 -23.96 -27.18
C ASP A 500 -4.19 -25.12 -26.68
N GLY A 501 -4.28 -25.45 -25.38
CA GLY A 501 -3.62 -26.56 -24.73
C GLY A 501 -2.19 -26.25 -24.28
N LYS A 502 -1.73 -25.00 -24.36
CA LYS A 502 -0.36 -24.59 -23.98
C LYS A 502 -0.23 -24.29 -22.50
N LEU A 503 0.02 -25.35 -21.75
CA LEU A 503 0.10 -25.29 -20.30
C LEU A 503 1.49 -24.87 -19.79
N GLY A 504 1.52 -23.89 -18.88
CA GLY A 504 2.75 -23.41 -18.20
C GLY A 504 3.18 -24.22 -16.97
N PHE A 505 2.49 -25.32 -16.65
CA PHE A 505 2.78 -26.13 -15.46
C PHE A 505 3.94 -27.12 -15.70
N THR A 506 4.75 -27.31 -14.67
CA THR A 506 5.92 -28.21 -14.70
C THR A 506 5.55 -29.69 -14.85
N ASP A 507 4.33 -30.07 -14.46
CA ASP A 507 3.77 -31.43 -14.60
C ASP A 507 2.66 -31.51 -15.66
N SER A 508 2.65 -30.58 -16.64
CA SER A 508 1.67 -30.53 -17.73
C SER A 508 1.61 -31.83 -18.55
N ASN A 509 2.69 -32.60 -18.59
CA ASN A 509 2.76 -33.92 -19.20
C ASN A 509 1.93 -35.00 -18.47
N LYS A 510 1.52 -34.76 -17.22
CA LYS A 510 0.63 -35.65 -16.45
C LYS A 510 -0.85 -35.36 -16.67
N ILE A 511 -1.19 -34.24 -17.31
CA ILE A 511 -2.58 -33.87 -17.61
C ILE A 511 -3.05 -34.71 -18.79
N SER A 512 -4.20 -35.38 -18.62
CA SER A 512 -4.79 -36.19 -19.68
C SER A 512 -5.11 -35.35 -20.92
N ASP A 513 -4.91 -35.89 -22.12
CA ASP A 513 -5.11 -35.15 -23.37
C ASP A 513 -6.51 -34.53 -23.51
N TRP A 514 -7.54 -35.21 -23.01
CA TRP A 514 -8.93 -34.73 -23.03
C TRP A 514 -9.19 -33.52 -22.11
N ALA A 515 -8.30 -33.27 -21.14
CA ALA A 515 -8.40 -32.20 -20.15
C ALA A 515 -7.51 -30.98 -20.48
N LYS A 516 -6.48 -31.12 -21.32
CA LYS A 516 -5.47 -30.06 -21.58
C LYS A 516 -6.09 -28.72 -21.98
N ASP A 517 -6.92 -28.70 -23.02
CA ASP A 517 -7.58 -27.47 -23.49
C ASP A 517 -8.45 -26.81 -22.42
N ALA A 518 -9.04 -27.60 -21.51
CA ALA A 518 -9.90 -27.08 -20.45
C ALA A 518 -9.08 -26.49 -19.30
N VAL A 519 -8.02 -27.17 -18.88
CA VAL A 519 -7.09 -26.67 -17.85
C VAL A 519 -6.43 -25.39 -18.33
N ASP A 520 -6.00 -25.37 -19.58
CA ASP A 520 -5.40 -24.22 -20.25
C ASP A 520 -6.36 -23.03 -20.26
N ALA A 521 -7.59 -23.21 -20.75
CA ALA A 521 -8.59 -22.15 -20.78
C ALA A 521 -8.87 -21.55 -19.41
N LEU A 522 -9.01 -22.39 -18.37
CA LEU A 522 -9.25 -21.92 -17.02
C LEU A 522 -8.03 -21.21 -16.42
N SER A 523 -6.82 -21.62 -16.78
CA SER A 523 -5.57 -21.00 -16.34
C SER A 523 -5.43 -19.60 -16.95
N ASP A 524 -5.61 -19.49 -18.26
CA ASP A 524 -5.53 -18.22 -19.01
C ASP A 524 -6.56 -17.19 -18.57
N ASN A 525 -7.72 -17.65 -18.11
CA ASN A 525 -8.78 -16.79 -17.57
C ASN A 525 -8.62 -16.51 -16.06
N GLY A 526 -7.50 -16.93 -15.44
CA GLY A 526 -7.21 -16.71 -14.02
C GLY A 526 -8.14 -17.44 -13.06
N MET A 527 -8.89 -18.45 -13.54
CA MET A 527 -9.87 -19.19 -12.75
C MET A 527 -9.20 -20.31 -11.97
N ILE A 528 -8.17 -20.96 -12.53
CA ILE A 528 -7.37 -21.96 -11.84
C ILE A 528 -5.89 -21.57 -11.86
N SER A 529 -5.16 -21.94 -10.81
CA SER A 529 -3.72 -21.70 -10.68
C SER A 529 -3.00 -22.99 -10.30
N GLY A 530 -1.69 -23.03 -10.52
CA GLY A 530 -0.83 -24.09 -9.98
C GLY A 530 -0.61 -23.95 -8.48
N TYR A 531 0.05 -24.93 -7.90
CA TYR A 531 0.61 -24.88 -6.55
C TYR A 531 1.91 -24.03 -6.55
N GLU A 532 2.44 -23.71 -5.36
CA GLU A 532 3.64 -22.87 -5.21
C GLU A 532 4.88 -23.40 -5.95
N ASP A 533 4.94 -24.72 -6.19
CA ASP A 533 5.99 -25.41 -6.94
C ASP A 533 5.77 -25.40 -8.47
N ASN A 534 4.80 -24.61 -8.96
CA ASN A 534 4.38 -24.54 -10.35
C ASN A 534 3.86 -25.89 -10.93
N THR A 535 3.27 -26.74 -10.09
CA THR A 535 2.56 -27.96 -10.51
C THR A 535 1.04 -27.74 -10.58
N PHE A 536 0.35 -28.49 -11.44
CA PHE A 536 -1.12 -28.56 -11.51
C PHE A 536 -1.68 -29.71 -10.67
N ARG A 537 -0.99 -30.86 -10.62
CA ARG A 537 -1.41 -32.09 -9.92
C ARG A 537 -2.77 -32.62 -10.43
N PRO A 538 -2.88 -33.00 -11.72
CA PRO A 538 -4.15 -33.33 -12.36
C PRO A 538 -4.94 -34.47 -11.69
N ASN A 539 -4.23 -35.49 -11.21
CA ASN A 539 -4.82 -36.68 -10.61
C ASN A 539 -5.12 -36.53 -9.11
N ASN A 540 -4.78 -35.39 -8.50
CA ASN A 540 -5.16 -35.14 -7.12
C ASN A 540 -6.66 -34.84 -7.05
N ASN A 541 -7.30 -35.34 -6.00
CA ASN A 541 -8.70 -35.00 -5.72
C ASN A 541 -8.80 -33.56 -5.23
N ILE A 542 -9.78 -32.81 -5.75
CA ILE A 542 -10.03 -31.45 -5.28
C ILE A 542 -10.76 -31.49 -3.93
N THR A 543 -10.33 -30.63 -3.01
CA THR A 543 -10.96 -30.47 -1.70
C THR A 543 -12.26 -29.67 -1.77
N ARG A 544 -13.08 -29.73 -0.72
CA ARG A 544 -14.27 -28.86 -0.56
C ARG A 544 -13.88 -27.39 -0.60
N ALA A 545 -12.76 -27.01 0.04
CA ALA A 545 -12.23 -25.64 0.02
C ALA A 545 -11.75 -25.20 -1.37
N GLU A 546 -11.02 -26.05 -2.09
CA GLU A 546 -10.59 -25.75 -3.45
C GLU A 546 -11.79 -25.66 -4.40
N SER A 547 -12.84 -26.46 -4.20
CA SER A 547 -14.05 -26.43 -5.01
C SER A 547 -14.81 -25.11 -4.89
N VAL A 548 -15.08 -24.65 -3.66
CA VAL A 548 -15.73 -23.35 -3.45
C VAL A 548 -14.84 -22.21 -3.94
N SER A 549 -13.52 -22.33 -3.77
CA SER A 549 -12.58 -21.30 -4.23
C SER A 549 -12.52 -21.22 -5.75
N LEU A 550 -12.49 -22.37 -6.44
CA LEU A 550 -12.56 -22.45 -7.89
C LEU A 550 -13.85 -21.81 -8.40
N LEU A 551 -15.01 -22.20 -7.85
CA LEU A 551 -16.31 -21.68 -8.27
C LEU A 551 -16.53 -20.20 -7.90
N SER A 552 -15.87 -19.70 -6.85
CA SER A 552 -15.95 -18.28 -6.46
C SER A 552 -15.34 -17.33 -7.49
N ARG A 553 -14.32 -17.77 -8.22
CA ARG A 553 -13.63 -16.97 -9.26
C ARG A 553 -14.44 -16.80 -10.53
N VAL A 554 -15.53 -17.54 -10.65
CA VAL A 554 -16.39 -17.61 -11.83
C VAL A 554 -17.65 -16.75 -11.67
N GLN A 555 -18.01 -16.40 -10.43
CA GLN A 555 -19.08 -15.46 -10.11
C GLN A 555 -18.53 -14.04 -10.31
N LYS A 556 -18.86 -13.41 -11.43
CA LYS A 556 -18.63 -11.98 -11.66
C LYS A 556 -19.93 -11.19 -11.55
#